data_AF-A0A9R0RUX5-F1
#
_entry.id   AF-A0A9R0RUX5-F1
#
_cell.length_a   1.000
_cell.length_b   1.000
_cell.length_c   1.000
_cell.angle_alpha   90.00
_cell.angle_beta   90.00
_cell.angle_gamma   90.00
#
_symmetry.space_group_name_H-M   'P 1'
#
loop_
_entity.id
_entity.type
_entity.pdbx_description
1 polymer ?
#
loop_
_entity_poly.entity_id
_entity_poly.type
_entity_poly.pdbx_seq_one_letter_code
_entity_poly.pdbx_strand_id
1 'polypeptide(L)'
;MSSTAQVNSLLFVAVELEPKEFIASFPSSMGLLGKSIIIDLPCFHRTTSIMLDHVFIRSVPVSVKFPMLERLSLLHCNGNLNALLSCCPRLCTLLLSGILFETCDLRVNSSSLQELVVRPFSIERVNIIAPMLKKLEILFTVMLEVNISVFAPIMEKVWLYCYYTEESIVFYLWYLELLGPQAAERQGQLPLLHIRAKLVTFLR
;
A
#
# COMPACT_ATOMS: atom_id res chain seq x y z
N MET A 1 -25.18 -0.97 15.35
CA MET A 1 -23.76 -0.73 15.05
C MET A 1 -22.94 -1.44 16.12
N SER A 2 -22.12 -2.42 15.75
CA SER A 2 -21.26 -3.11 16.73
C SER A 2 -20.22 -2.13 17.28
N SER A 3 -19.97 -2.15 18.59
CA SER A 3 -18.96 -1.29 19.20
C SER A 3 -17.55 -1.84 18.91
N THR A 4 -16.52 -0.98 18.89
CA THR A 4 -15.10 -1.39 18.77
C THR A 4 -14.73 -2.52 19.73
N ALA A 5 -15.22 -2.48 20.97
CA ALA A 5 -14.94 -3.51 21.97
C ALA A 5 -15.50 -4.89 21.57
N GLN A 6 -16.71 -4.94 21.01
CA GLN A 6 -17.30 -6.19 20.52
C GLN A 6 -16.52 -6.76 19.34
N VAL A 7 -16.10 -5.88 18.41
CA VAL A 7 -15.29 -6.28 17.26
C VAL A 7 -13.95 -6.85 17.70
N ASN A 8 -13.24 -6.15 18.58
CA ASN A 8 -11.96 -6.64 19.11
C ASN A 8 -12.11 -7.98 19.84
N SER A 9 -13.15 -8.14 20.66
CA SER A 9 -13.43 -9.43 21.31
C SER A 9 -13.61 -10.56 20.29
N LEU A 10 -14.37 -10.31 19.22
CA LEU A 10 -14.56 -11.28 18.13
C LEU A 10 -13.26 -11.61 17.40
N LEU A 11 -12.39 -10.62 17.17
CA LEU A 11 -11.07 -10.84 16.57
C LEU A 11 -10.22 -11.79 17.42
N PHE A 12 -10.22 -11.62 18.75
CA PHE A 12 -9.50 -12.51 19.65
C PHE A 12 -10.05 -13.94 19.65
N VAL A 13 -11.37 -14.10 19.63
CA VAL A 13 -11.99 -15.43 19.48
C VAL A 13 -11.62 -16.07 18.14
N ALA A 14 -11.54 -15.28 17.07
CA ALA A 14 -11.12 -15.79 15.76
C ALA A 14 -9.68 -16.31 15.73
N VAL A 15 -8.81 -15.88 16.66
CA VAL A 15 -7.44 -16.43 16.78
C VAL A 15 -7.47 -17.91 17.15
N GLU A 16 -8.38 -18.32 18.03
CA GLU A 16 -8.51 -19.70 18.50
C GLU A 16 -8.87 -20.67 17.37
N LEU A 17 -9.52 -20.15 16.32
CA LEU A 17 -9.88 -20.91 15.13
C LEU A 17 -8.70 -21.14 14.18
N GLU A 18 -7.55 -20.49 14.43
CA GLU A 18 -6.33 -20.53 13.61
C GLU A 18 -6.62 -20.47 12.09
N PRO A 19 -7.38 -19.47 11.61
CA PRO A 19 -7.86 -19.46 10.24
C PRO A 19 -6.70 -19.43 9.24
N LYS A 20 -6.80 -20.20 8.15
CA LYS A 20 -5.83 -20.07 7.06
C LYS A 20 -6.00 -18.75 6.31
N GLU A 21 -7.24 -18.28 6.21
CA GLU A 21 -7.64 -17.03 5.59
C GLU A 21 -8.59 -16.28 6.50
N PHE A 22 -8.32 -15.00 6.72
CA PHE A 22 -9.11 -14.14 7.58
C PHE A 22 -9.66 -12.96 6.78
N ILE A 23 -10.98 -12.77 6.82
CA ILE A 23 -11.66 -11.70 6.11
C ILE A 23 -12.54 -10.96 7.11
N ALA A 24 -12.35 -9.64 7.22
CA ALA A 24 -13.21 -8.78 8.00
C ALA A 24 -13.58 -7.54 7.17
N SER A 25 -14.86 -7.41 6.86
CA SER A 25 -15.42 -6.23 6.18
C SER A 25 -16.51 -5.65 7.05
N PHE A 26 -16.48 -4.33 7.19
CA PHE A 26 -17.43 -3.60 8.01
C PHE A 26 -18.24 -2.61 7.18
N PRO A 27 -19.49 -2.34 7.54
CA PRO A 27 -20.30 -1.37 6.81
C PRO A 27 -19.63 0.01 6.81
N SER A 28 -19.61 0.66 5.65
CA SER A 28 -19.24 2.07 5.56
C SER A 28 -20.21 2.90 6.42
N SER A 29 -19.76 3.45 7.55
CA SER A 29 -20.55 4.46 8.24
C SER A 29 -20.57 5.71 7.33
N MET A 30 -21.71 6.03 6.73
CA MET A 30 -21.85 7.12 5.76
C MET A 30 -21.21 8.43 6.25
N GLY A 31 -20.38 9.03 5.39
CA GLY A 31 -19.82 10.36 5.55
C GLY A 31 -18.33 10.41 5.21
N LEU A 32 -17.88 11.51 4.60
CA LEU A 32 -16.48 11.84 4.30
C LEU A 32 -15.55 11.90 5.55
N LEU A 33 -16.09 11.58 6.73
CA LEU A 33 -15.48 11.52 8.05
C LEU A 33 -16.07 10.35 8.88
N GLY A 34 -16.53 9.28 8.20
CA GLY A 34 -17.13 8.11 8.84
C GLY A 34 -16.19 7.51 9.89
N LYS A 35 -16.71 7.21 11.08
CA LYS A 35 -15.94 6.57 12.16
C LYS A 35 -15.59 5.14 11.73
N SER A 36 -14.42 4.95 11.14
CA SER A 36 -13.87 3.60 10.91
C SER A 36 -13.87 2.81 12.22
N ILE A 37 -14.22 1.53 12.14
CA ILE A 37 -14.13 0.66 13.30
C ILE A 37 -12.65 0.50 13.64
N ILE A 38 -12.31 0.96 14.83
CA ILE A 38 -10.96 0.81 15.35
C ILE A 38 -10.78 -0.65 15.75
N ILE A 39 -9.73 -1.29 15.24
CA ILE A 39 -9.37 -2.67 15.56
C ILE A 39 -7.96 -2.78 16.13
N ASP A 40 -7.79 -3.71 17.06
CA ASP A 40 -6.50 -4.23 17.51
C ASP A 40 -6.29 -5.58 16.83
N LEU A 41 -5.43 -5.62 15.80
CA LEU A 41 -5.23 -6.82 14.99
C LEU A 41 -4.45 -7.87 15.80
N PRO A 42 -5.05 -9.02 16.15
CA PRO A 42 -4.36 -10.03 16.93
C PRO A 42 -3.39 -10.84 16.06
N CYS A 43 -2.47 -11.55 16.73
CA CYS A 43 -1.48 -12.37 16.06
C CYS A 43 -2.10 -13.68 15.53
N PHE A 44 -2.26 -13.79 14.21
CA PHE A 44 -2.68 -15.04 13.59
C PHE A 44 -1.48 -15.87 13.12
N HIS A 45 -1.07 -16.86 13.92
CA HIS A 45 0.18 -17.61 13.67
C HIS A 45 0.16 -18.45 12.39
N ARG A 46 -1.00 -18.96 11.97
CA ARG A 46 -1.16 -19.85 10.81
C ARG A 46 -1.81 -19.20 9.60
N THR A 47 -2.27 -17.96 9.73
CA THR A 47 -2.95 -17.27 8.65
C THR A 47 -1.98 -16.89 7.55
N THR A 48 -2.37 -17.22 6.32
CA THR A 48 -1.61 -16.94 5.10
C THR A 48 -2.20 -15.79 4.29
N SER A 49 -3.46 -15.44 4.53
CA SER A 49 -4.17 -14.38 3.82
C SER A 49 -5.04 -13.58 4.78
N ILE A 50 -4.90 -12.25 4.76
CA ILE A 50 -5.76 -11.32 5.51
C ILE A 50 -6.38 -10.34 4.52
N MET A 51 -7.70 -10.16 4.59
CA MET A 51 -8.41 -9.06 3.94
C MET A 51 -9.16 -8.25 5.01
N LEU A 52 -8.90 -6.95 5.03
CA LEU A 52 -9.58 -6.00 5.89
C LEU A 52 -10.26 -4.94 5.03
N ASP A 53 -11.48 -4.58 5.41
CA ASP A 53 -12.25 -3.54 4.73
C ASP A 53 -12.98 -2.60 5.71
N HIS A 54 -12.83 -1.29 5.51
CA HIS A 54 -13.42 -0.23 6.34
C HIS A 54 -13.00 -0.23 7.84
N VAL A 55 -11.71 -0.40 8.12
CA VAL A 55 -11.15 -0.42 9.49
C VAL A 55 -10.05 0.60 9.74
N PHE A 56 -9.90 1.02 10.99
CA PHE A 56 -8.73 1.75 11.48
C PHE A 56 -7.88 0.82 12.34
N ILE A 57 -6.65 0.54 11.91
CA ILE A 57 -5.72 -0.34 12.62
C ILE A 57 -4.95 0.50 13.64
N ARG A 58 -5.29 0.37 14.92
CA ARG A 58 -4.85 1.28 15.99
C ARG A 58 -3.33 1.30 16.18
N SER A 59 -2.71 0.13 16.19
CA SER A 59 -1.27 -0.09 16.34
C SER A 59 -1.04 -1.59 16.35
N VAL A 60 0.00 -2.06 15.65
CA VAL A 60 0.47 -3.44 15.81
C VAL A 60 1.58 -3.41 16.86
N PRO A 61 1.42 -4.06 18.03
CA PRO A 61 2.46 -4.12 19.04
C PRO A 61 3.76 -4.70 18.45
N VAL A 62 4.91 -4.19 18.87
CA VAL A 62 6.24 -4.59 18.35
C VAL A 62 6.50 -6.11 18.48
N SER A 63 5.83 -6.78 19.43
CA SER A 63 5.92 -8.21 19.67
C SER A 63 5.08 -9.07 18.72
N VAL A 64 4.10 -8.48 18.02
CA VAL A 64 3.21 -9.21 17.12
C VAL A 64 3.91 -9.44 15.79
N LYS A 65 3.92 -10.70 15.33
CA LYS A 65 4.41 -11.08 14.01
C LYS A 65 3.39 -11.96 13.33
N PHE A 66 3.25 -11.81 12.02
CA PHE A 66 2.44 -12.67 11.17
C PHE A 66 3.38 -13.59 10.38
N PRO A 67 3.89 -14.67 11.02
CA PRO A 67 5.02 -15.41 10.47
C PRO A 67 4.68 -16.10 9.16
N MET A 68 3.42 -16.47 8.94
CA MET A 68 2.94 -17.23 7.77
C MET A 68 2.19 -16.36 6.75
N LEU A 69 2.02 -15.05 7.02
CA LEU A 69 1.20 -14.21 6.17
C LEU A 69 1.89 -13.93 4.83
N GLU A 70 1.23 -14.35 3.75
CA GLU A 70 1.71 -14.23 2.37
C GLU A 70 0.92 -13.17 1.61
N ARG A 71 -0.37 -13.01 1.91
CA ARG A 71 -1.26 -12.06 1.23
C ARG A 71 -1.92 -11.11 2.22
N LEU A 72 -1.87 -9.82 1.91
CA LEU A 72 -2.55 -8.77 2.67
C LEU A 72 -3.34 -7.86 1.72
N SER A 73 -4.63 -7.73 1.98
CA SER A 73 -5.54 -6.83 1.26
C SER A 73 -6.13 -5.83 2.23
N LEU A 74 -5.86 -4.54 2.00
CA LEU A 74 -6.36 -3.42 2.80
C LEU A 74 -7.25 -2.55 1.92
N LEU A 75 -8.56 -2.63 2.17
CA LEU A 75 -9.60 -1.90 1.44
C LEU A 75 -10.17 -0.84 2.38
N HIS A 76 -10.19 0.44 1.99
CA HIS A 76 -10.76 1.52 2.82
C HIS A 76 -10.23 1.53 4.26
N CYS A 77 -8.97 1.12 4.44
CA CYS A 77 -8.31 1.01 5.73
C CYS A 77 -7.48 2.26 6.03
N ASN A 78 -7.21 2.50 7.32
CA ASN A 78 -6.23 3.49 7.78
C ASN A 78 -5.42 2.89 8.96
N GLY A 79 -4.22 3.42 9.22
CA GLY A 79 -3.29 2.93 10.25
C GLY A 79 -1.83 3.15 9.83
N ASN A 80 -0.88 2.58 10.58
CA ASN A 80 0.53 2.65 10.21
C ASN A 80 0.92 1.46 9.32
N LEU A 81 0.90 1.66 7.99
CA LEU A 81 1.26 0.62 7.02
C LEU A 81 2.67 0.06 7.23
N ASN A 82 3.66 0.92 7.47
CA ASN A 82 5.06 0.48 7.63
C ASN A 82 5.23 -0.41 8.88
N ALA A 83 4.54 -0.08 9.97
CA ALA A 83 4.53 -0.91 11.17
C ALA A 83 3.84 -2.27 10.93
N LEU A 84 2.78 -2.30 10.13
CA LEU A 84 2.12 -3.56 9.78
C LEU A 84 3.02 -4.42 8.86
N LEU A 85 3.66 -3.83 7.85
CA LEU A 85 4.54 -4.55 6.93
C LEU A 85 5.77 -5.13 7.62
N SER A 86 6.33 -4.45 8.64
CA SER A 86 7.48 -4.96 9.40
C SER A 86 7.16 -6.20 10.23
N CYS A 87 5.88 -6.43 10.53
CA CYS A 87 5.39 -7.63 11.22
C CYS A 87 5.17 -8.83 10.28
N CYS A 88 5.29 -8.67 8.96
CA CYS A 88 4.90 -9.68 7.96
C CYS A 88 6.11 -10.17 7.14
N PRO A 89 7.01 -10.99 7.72
CA PRO A 89 8.27 -11.36 7.08
C PRO A 89 8.12 -12.18 5.78
N ARG A 90 6.98 -12.85 5.57
CA ARG A 90 6.71 -13.69 4.40
C ARG A 90 5.74 -13.06 3.39
N LEU A 91 5.39 -11.78 3.58
CA LEU A 91 4.40 -11.12 2.74
C LEU A 91 4.89 -11.04 1.30
N CYS A 92 4.22 -11.73 0.38
CA CYS A 92 4.55 -11.74 -1.04
C CYS A 92 3.57 -10.93 -1.89
N THR A 93 2.32 -10.74 -1.45
CA THR A 93 1.30 -9.97 -2.17
C THR A 93 0.65 -8.93 -1.29
N LEU A 94 0.61 -7.69 -1.76
CA LEU A 94 -0.06 -6.56 -1.10
C LEU A 94 -1.04 -5.88 -2.04
N LEU A 95 -2.30 -5.81 -1.64
CA LEU A 95 -3.35 -5.03 -2.30
C LEU A 95 -3.77 -3.86 -1.40
N LEU A 96 -3.69 -2.66 -1.94
CA LEU A 96 -4.12 -1.42 -1.30
C LEU A 96 -5.23 -0.79 -2.16
N SER A 97 -6.39 -0.47 -1.57
CA SER A 97 -7.48 0.19 -2.31
C SER A 97 -8.26 1.14 -1.40
N GLY A 98 -8.53 2.36 -1.88
CA GLY A 98 -9.39 3.31 -1.15
C GLY A 98 -8.87 3.71 0.23
N ILE A 99 -7.57 3.53 0.49
CA ILE A 99 -6.94 3.81 1.78
C ILE A 99 -6.89 5.33 2.01
N LEU A 100 -7.20 5.74 3.25
CA LEU A 100 -7.34 7.13 3.66
C LEU A 100 -6.23 7.51 4.67
N PHE A 101 -4.96 7.37 4.29
CA PHE A 101 -3.90 7.83 5.20
C PHE A 101 -3.96 9.36 5.34
N GLU A 102 -3.68 9.84 6.55
CA GLU A 102 -3.71 11.28 6.91
C GLU A 102 -2.74 12.12 6.07
N THR A 103 -1.75 11.48 5.45
CA THR A 103 -0.76 12.07 4.56
C THR A 103 -0.97 11.56 3.13
N CYS A 104 -0.89 12.45 2.14
CA CYS A 104 -0.91 12.13 0.71
C CYS A 104 0.34 11.33 0.23
N ASP A 105 1.03 10.62 1.12
CA ASP A 105 2.28 9.90 0.87
C ASP A 105 2.08 8.39 1.09
N LEU A 106 2.45 7.59 0.10
CA LEU A 106 2.52 6.14 0.19
C LEU A 106 3.97 5.69 0.36
N ARG A 107 4.28 5.06 1.48
CA ARG A 107 5.57 4.40 1.70
C ARG A 107 5.35 2.89 1.91
N VAL A 108 6.01 2.09 1.09
CA VAL A 108 6.03 0.62 1.20
C VAL A 108 7.46 0.18 1.40
N ASN A 109 7.73 -0.52 2.51
CA ASN A 109 9.02 -1.15 2.78
C ASN A 109 8.79 -2.61 3.16
N SER A 110 9.16 -3.53 2.28
CA SER A 110 9.06 -4.97 2.52
C SER A 110 10.10 -5.73 1.69
N SER A 111 10.93 -6.53 2.35
CA SER A 111 11.98 -7.31 1.70
C SER A 111 11.47 -8.54 0.95
N SER A 112 10.30 -9.06 1.31
CA SER A 112 9.72 -10.29 0.75
C SER A 112 8.62 -10.04 -0.28
N LEU A 113 8.17 -8.79 -0.44
CA LEU A 113 7.06 -8.44 -1.31
C LEU A 113 7.41 -8.69 -2.79
N GLN A 114 6.56 -9.45 -3.48
CA GLN A 114 6.70 -9.83 -4.89
C GLN A 114 5.65 -9.17 -5.78
N GLU A 115 4.46 -8.89 -5.27
CA GLU A 115 3.35 -8.30 -6.00
C GLU A 115 2.74 -7.14 -5.20
N LEU A 116 2.64 -5.97 -5.83
CA LEU A 116 2.02 -4.79 -5.25
C LEU A 116 0.96 -4.26 -6.22
N VAL A 117 -0.27 -4.18 -5.71
CA VAL A 117 -1.41 -3.59 -6.42
C VAL A 117 -1.94 -2.43 -5.59
N VAL A 118 -2.03 -1.25 -6.19
CA VAL A 118 -2.53 -0.04 -5.56
C VAL A 118 -3.65 0.53 -6.43
N ARG A 119 -4.86 0.58 -5.88
CA ARG A 119 -6.11 0.97 -6.55
C ARG A 119 -6.72 2.21 -5.91
N PRO A 120 -7.53 2.96 -6.68
CA PRO A 120 -7.37 4.39 -6.91
C PRO A 120 -7.17 5.17 -5.62
N PHE A 121 -6.16 6.04 -5.65
CA PHE A 121 -5.72 6.81 -4.50
C PHE A 121 -5.26 8.20 -4.98
N SER A 122 -5.59 9.26 -4.24
CA SER A 122 -4.99 10.60 -4.38
C SER A 122 -3.64 10.66 -3.65
N ILE A 123 -2.54 10.38 -4.34
CA ILE A 123 -1.18 10.35 -3.77
C ILE A 123 -0.34 11.44 -4.41
N GLU A 124 0.39 12.20 -3.59
CA GLU A 124 1.42 13.14 -4.03
C GLU A 124 2.80 12.48 -4.12
N ARG A 125 3.13 11.56 -3.18
CA ARG A 125 4.43 10.88 -3.18
C ARG A 125 4.33 9.38 -2.93
N VAL A 126 5.03 8.60 -3.73
CA VAL A 126 5.15 7.16 -3.61
C VAL A 126 6.62 6.78 -3.44
N ASN A 127 6.93 6.04 -2.38
CA ASN A 127 8.24 5.47 -2.16
C ASN A 127 8.13 3.97 -1.84
N ILE A 128 8.56 3.13 -2.78
CA ILE A 128 8.51 1.68 -2.67
C ILE A 128 9.95 1.16 -2.55
N ILE A 129 10.25 0.48 -1.46
CA ILE A 129 11.49 -0.27 -1.25
C ILE A 129 11.08 -1.73 -1.10
N ALA A 130 11.14 -2.46 -2.22
CA ALA A 130 10.75 -3.86 -2.28
C ALA A 130 11.71 -4.63 -3.19
N PRO A 131 12.86 -5.07 -2.66
CA PRO A 131 13.92 -5.71 -3.44
C PRO A 131 13.47 -6.94 -4.24
N MET A 132 12.44 -7.66 -3.78
CA MET A 132 11.91 -8.87 -4.40
C MET A 132 10.68 -8.63 -5.28
N LEU A 133 10.32 -7.37 -5.53
CA LEU A 133 9.10 -7.03 -6.26
C LEU A 133 9.23 -7.37 -7.74
N LYS A 134 8.31 -8.21 -8.24
CA LYS A 134 8.21 -8.66 -9.63
C LYS A 134 7.09 -7.98 -10.39
N LYS A 135 5.97 -7.67 -9.72
CA LYS A 135 4.79 -7.06 -10.33
C LYS A 135 4.36 -5.82 -9.57
N LEU A 136 4.19 -4.73 -10.29
CA LEU A 136 3.66 -3.47 -9.80
C LEU A 136 2.48 -3.04 -10.65
N GLU A 137 1.32 -2.84 -10.02
CA GLU A 137 0.15 -2.20 -10.62
C GLU A 137 -0.24 -1.02 -9.74
N ILE A 138 -0.24 0.19 -10.31
CA ILE A 138 -0.74 1.36 -9.60
C ILE A 138 -1.69 2.18 -10.45
N LEU A 139 -2.83 2.51 -9.86
CA LEU A 139 -3.82 3.44 -10.35
C LEU A 139 -3.87 4.67 -9.42
N PHE A 140 -3.54 5.84 -9.95
CA PHE A 140 -3.54 7.11 -9.21
C PHE A 140 -4.58 8.09 -9.75
N THR A 141 -5.09 8.92 -8.85
CA THR A 141 -5.75 10.19 -9.15
C THR A 141 -4.76 11.32 -8.88
N VAL A 142 -4.31 12.02 -9.92
CA VAL A 142 -3.32 13.10 -9.82
C VAL A 142 -4.05 14.44 -9.75
N MET A 143 -3.89 15.14 -8.62
CA MET A 143 -4.45 16.49 -8.44
C MET A 143 -3.53 17.58 -9.02
N LEU A 144 -2.24 17.56 -8.70
CA LEU A 144 -1.27 18.59 -9.12
C LEU A 144 0.06 17.98 -9.57
N GLU A 145 0.73 17.24 -8.70
CA GLU A 145 2.03 16.62 -8.97
C GLU A 145 2.09 15.26 -8.29
N VAL A 146 2.73 14.29 -8.94
CA VAL A 146 3.04 12.99 -8.36
C VAL A 146 4.53 12.67 -8.53
N ASN A 147 5.16 12.23 -7.45
CA ASN A 147 6.54 11.75 -7.43
C ASN A 147 6.56 10.29 -6.98
N ILE A 148 7.13 9.41 -7.81
CA ILE A 148 7.20 7.98 -7.57
C ILE A 148 8.65 7.55 -7.60
N SER A 149 9.10 6.94 -6.52
CA SER A 149 10.41 6.28 -6.38
C SER A 149 10.19 4.81 -6.07
N VAL A 150 10.73 3.92 -6.92
CA VAL A 150 10.61 2.47 -6.75
C VAL A 150 12.00 1.84 -6.82
N PHE A 151 12.41 1.25 -5.70
CA PHE A 151 13.55 0.35 -5.60
C PHE A 151 13.07 -1.10 -5.65
N ALA A 152 13.11 -1.66 -6.87
CA ALA A 152 12.64 -3.00 -7.19
C ALA A 152 13.53 -3.60 -8.32
N PRO A 153 14.71 -4.13 -7.97
CA PRO A 153 15.73 -4.46 -8.96
C PRO A 153 15.41 -5.66 -9.85
N ILE A 154 14.46 -6.51 -9.44
CA ILE A 154 14.05 -7.72 -10.19
C ILE A 154 12.66 -7.57 -10.83
N MET A 155 12.17 -6.34 -10.97
CA MET A 155 10.81 -6.05 -11.44
C MET A 155 10.61 -6.46 -12.90
N GLU A 156 9.59 -7.28 -13.15
CA GLU A 156 9.28 -7.86 -14.46
C GLU A 156 8.10 -7.16 -15.14
N LYS A 157 7.09 -6.76 -14.36
CA LYS A 157 5.85 -6.16 -14.87
C LYS A 157 5.52 -4.87 -14.14
N VAL A 158 5.28 -3.82 -14.91
CA VAL A 158 4.89 -2.50 -14.39
C VAL A 158 3.66 -2.02 -15.15
N TRP A 159 2.62 -1.69 -14.40
CA TRP A 159 1.39 -1.07 -14.88
C TRP A 159 1.14 0.19 -14.08
N LEU A 160 1.14 1.33 -14.76
CA LEU A 160 0.90 2.62 -14.15
C LEU A 160 -0.22 3.31 -14.93
N TYR A 161 -1.25 3.73 -14.21
CA TYR A 161 -2.37 4.47 -14.77
C TYR A 161 -2.61 5.71 -13.93
N CYS A 162 -2.66 6.87 -14.59
CA CYS A 162 -2.89 8.15 -13.95
C CYS A 162 -4.16 8.79 -14.51
N TYR A 163 -5.08 9.13 -13.61
CA TYR A 163 -6.29 9.90 -13.91
C TYR A 163 -6.11 11.34 -13.39
N TYR A 164 -6.29 12.34 -14.25
CA TYR A 164 -6.24 13.76 -13.88
C TYR A 164 -7.66 14.29 -13.69
N THR A 165 -7.90 15.05 -12.63
CA THR A 165 -9.24 15.58 -12.29
C THR A 165 -9.56 16.93 -12.93
N GLU A 166 -8.61 17.59 -13.59
CA GLU A 166 -8.77 18.93 -14.18
C GLU A 166 -8.93 18.88 -15.71
N GLU A 167 -9.77 19.76 -16.27
CA GLU A 167 -10.23 19.76 -17.68
C GLU A 167 -9.16 20.20 -18.71
N SER A 168 -7.97 20.62 -18.28
CA SER A 168 -6.92 21.11 -19.18
C SER A 168 -5.69 20.21 -19.16
N ILE A 169 -5.81 19.05 -19.82
CA ILE A 169 -4.67 18.16 -20.06
C ILE A 169 -3.83 18.75 -21.20
N VAL A 170 -2.75 19.47 -20.86
CA VAL A 170 -1.67 19.71 -21.82
C VAL A 170 -0.65 18.58 -21.60
N PHE A 171 -0.72 17.53 -22.43
CA PHE A 171 0.22 16.40 -22.41
C PHE A 171 1.63 16.88 -22.78
N TYR A 172 2.42 17.39 -21.83
CA TYR A 172 3.86 17.57 -22.08
C TYR A 172 4.71 17.26 -20.84
N LEU A 173 5.70 16.39 -21.08
CA LEU A 173 6.85 16.02 -20.25
C LEU A 173 6.60 15.01 -19.12
N TRP A 174 6.28 13.76 -19.49
CA TRP A 174 6.83 12.64 -18.74
C TRP A 174 8.33 12.60 -19.02
N TYR A 175 9.17 12.86 -18.02
CA TYR A 175 10.57 12.48 -18.09
C TYR A 175 10.74 11.20 -17.27
N LEU A 176 10.79 10.07 -17.96
CA LEU A 176 11.15 8.79 -17.36
C LEU A 176 12.66 8.77 -17.23
N GLU A 177 13.19 9.17 -16.07
CA GLU A 177 14.61 9.01 -15.79
C GLU A 177 14.85 7.58 -15.33
N LEU A 178 15.08 6.70 -16.30
CA LEU A 178 15.59 5.37 -16.02
C LEU A 178 17.11 5.50 -15.83
N LEU A 179 17.56 5.57 -14.58
CA LEU A 179 19.00 5.53 -14.28
C LEU A 179 19.49 4.09 -14.53
N GLY A 180 19.82 3.82 -15.80
CA GLY A 180 20.48 2.58 -16.23
C GLY A 180 21.95 2.54 -15.78
N PRO A 181 22.56 1.34 -15.75
CA PRO A 181 23.93 1.18 -15.29
C PRO A 181 24.88 1.92 -16.21
N GLN A 182 25.60 2.91 -15.69
CA GLN A 182 26.78 3.41 -16.36
C GLN A 182 27.78 2.24 -16.40
N ALA A 183 27.96 1.65 -17.57
CA ALA A 183 28.97 0.62 -17.83
C ALA A 183 30.37 1.24 -17.69
N ALA A 184 30.78 1.45 -16.45
CA ALA A 184 32.14 1.75 -16.04
C ALA A 184 32.32 1.11 -14.66
N GLU A 185 32.45 -0.22 -14.68
CA GLU A 185 33.20 -1.03 -13.71
C GLU A 185 33.41 -0.50 -12.29
N ARG A 186 32.42 -0.01 -11.54
CA ARG A 186 32.55 0.18 -10.08
C ARG A 186 31.23 -0.08 -9.35
N GLN A 187 31.16 -1.29 -8.77
CA GLN A 187 30.43 -1.68 -7.55
C GLN A 187 28.96 -1.23 -7.39
N GLY A 188 28.04 -2.14 -7.72
CA GLY A 188 26.94 -2.51 -6.81
C GLY A 188 25.66 -1.66 -6.80
N GLN A 189 25.46 -0.71 -7.71
CA GLN A 189 24.22 0.09 -7.72
C GLN A 189 23.10 -0.62 -8.50
N LEU A 190 22.05 -0.99 -7.77
CA LEU A 190 20.87 -1.71 -8.25
C LEU A 190 19.87 -0.76 -8.95
N PRO A 191 19.06 -1.24 -9.92
CA PRO A 191 18.15 -0.38 -10.69
C PRO A 191 17.09 0.30 -9.81
N LEU A 192 16.99 1.62 -9.97
CA LEU A 192 15.99 2.49 -9.33
C LEU A 192 15.11 3.10 -10.43
N LEU A 193 13.79 3.00 -10.26
CA LEU A 193 12.82 3.64 -11.14
C LEU A 193 12.31 4.93 -10.48
N HIS A 194 12.55 6.07 -11.12
CA HIS A 194 12.00 7.36 -10.70
C HIS A 194 11.03 7.89 -11.76
N ILE A 195 9.82 8.23 -11.34
CA ILE A 195 8.79 8.80 -12.21
C ILE A 195 8.27 10.07 -11.57
N ARG A 196 8.36 11.16 -12.32
CA ARG A 196 7.82 12.46 -11.92
C ARG A 196 6.84 12.93 -12.99
N ALA A 197 5.63 13.28 -12.56
CA ALA A 197 4.62 13.87 -13.44
C ALA A 197 4.02 15.10 -12.76
N LYS A 198 3.95 16.21 -13.50
CA LYS A 198 3.51 17.51 -12.98
C LYS A 198 2.50 18.15 -13.93
N LEU A 199 1.44 18.72 -13.36
CA LEU A 199 0.53 19.60 -14.07
C LEU A 199 1.17 20.99 -14.20
N VAL A 200 1.26 21.52 -15.42
CA VAL A 200 1.69 22.91 -15.69
C VAL A 200 0.49 23.69 -16.20
N THR A 201 -0.04 24.59 -15.38
CA THR A 201 -1.09 25.52 -15.79
C THR A 201 -0.46 26.73 -16.48
N PHE A 202 -0.78 26.96 -17.75
CA PHE A 202 -0.51 28.25 -18.39
C PHE A 202 -1.61 29.23 -17.98
N LEU A 203 -1.24 30.34 -17.33
CA LEU A 203 -2.13 31.49 -17.18
C LEU A 203 -2.45 32.01 -18.59
N ARG A 204 -3.73 31.97 -18.97
CA ARG A 204 -4.24 32.65 -20.17
C ARG A 204 -4.43 34.12 -19.91
#